data_AF-A0A519ZH58-F1
#
_entry.id   AF-A0A519ZH58-F1
#
_cell.length_a   1.000
_cell.length_b   1.000
_cell.length_c   1.000
_cell.angle_alpha   90.00
_cell.angle_beta   90.00
_cell.angle_gamma   90.00
#
_symmetry.space_group_name_H-M   'P 1'
#
loop_
_entity.id
_entity.type
_entity.pdbx_description
1 polymer ?
#
loop_
_entity_poly.entity_id
_entity_poly.type
_entity_poly.pdbx_seq_one_letter_code
_entity_poly.pdbx_strand_id
1 'polypeptide(L)'
;LDGEAIAVFCQLNHGVKFPIFQKIMVRGAAAHPLYQFLSKVSTPRWNFHKYLIDREGHVVDYFYPFTTPLSSKVKKKILKLI
;
A
#
# COMPACT_ATOMS: atom_id res chain seq x y z
N LEU A 1 -17.97 5.51 -3.19
CA LEU A 1 -17.06 6.40 -3.93
C LEU A 1 -16.33 5.55 -4.94
N ASP A 2 -16.28 5.98 -6.20
CA ASP A 2 -15.58 5.28 -7.28
C ASP A 2 -14.82 6.31 -8.13
N GLY A 3 -13.77 5.88 -8.82
CA GLY A 3 -12.98 6.72 -9.72
C GLY A 3 -12.35 7.94 -9.05
N GLU A 4 -12.33 9.07 -9.76
CA GLU A 4 -11.69 10.32 -9.34
C GLU A 4 -12.26 10.89 -8.03
N ALA A 5 -13.53 10.59 -7.72
CA ALA A 5 -14.17 11.03 -6.48
C ALA A 5 -13.46 10.52 -5.22
N ILE A 6 -12.76 9.37 -5.30
CA ILE A 6 -11.95 8.86 -4.17
C ILE A 6 -10.74 9.76 -3.92
N ALA A 7 -10.02 10.14 -4.98
CA ALA A 7 -8.84 10.99 -4.86
C ALA A 7 -9.20 12.37 -4.33
N VAL A 8 -10.26 12.98 -4.88
CA VAL A 8 -10.82 14.26 -4.43
C VAL A 8 -11.23 14.18 -2.95
N PHE A 9 -11.97 13.13 -2.56
CA PHE A 9 -12.38 12.94 -1.17
C PHE A 9 -11.17 12.85 -0.23
N CYS A 10 -10.14 12.07 -0.57
CA CYS A 10 -8.95 11.92 0.28
C CYS A 10 -8.13 13.21 0.36
N GLN A 11 -8.00 13.98 -0.72
CA GLN A 11 -7.28 15.25 -0.70
C GLN A 11 -8.02 16.29 0.14
N LEU A 12 -9.32 16.49 -0.11
CA LEU A 12 -10.12 17.50 0.58
C LEU A 12 -10.28 17.21 2.08
N ASN A 13 -10.54 15.96 2.46
CA ASN A 13 -10.87 15.61 3.85
C ASN A 13 -9.66 15.16 4.68
N HIS A 14 -8.57 14.72 4.04
CA HIS A 14 -7.42 14.15 4.75
C HIS A 14 -6.08 14.79 4.38
N GLY A 15 -6.04 15.75 3.45
CA GLY A 15 -4.83 16.49 3.10
C GLY A 15 -3.71 15.61 2.56
N VAL A 16 -4.05 14.45 1.96
CA VAL A 16 -3.04 13.51 1.46
C VAL A 16 -2.22 14.14 0.34
N LYS A 17 -0.89 14.07 0.45
CA LYS A 17 0.06 14.60 -0.55
C LYS A 17 0.66 13.52 -1.45
N PHE A 18 0.30 12.27 -1.22
CA PHE A 18 0.76 11.13 -2.00
C PHE A 18 -0.27 10.77 -3.09
N PRO A 19 0.15 10.13 -4.20
CA PRO A 19 -0.75 9.75 -5.27
C PRO A 19 -1.82 8.77 -4.79
N ILE A 20 -3.04 8.98 -5.27
CA ILE A 20 -4.16 8.05 -5.12
C ILE A 20 -4.43 7.45 -6.50
N PHE A 21 -4.47 6.13 -6.57
CA PHE A 21 -4.68 5.40 -7.82
C PHE A 21 -6.15 4.98 -7.99
N GLN A 22 -6.51 4.59 -9.21
CA GLN A 22 -7.80 4.01 -9.50
C GLN A 22 -8.04 2.73 -8.67
N LYS A 23 -9.32 2.46 -8.38
CA LYS A 23 -9.74 1.26 -7.64
C LYS A 23 -9.45 0.01 -8.47
N ILE A 24 -8.74 -0.94 -7.87
CA ILE A 24 -8.37 -2.22 -8.48
C ILE A 24 -8.70 -3.38 -7.55
N MET A 25 -8.83 -4.58 -8.13
CA MET A 25 -8.93 -5.82 -7.36
C MET A 25 -7.55 -6.24 -6.86
N VAL A 26 -7.45 -6.52 -5.56
CA VAL A 26 -6.18 -6.83 -4.89
C VAL A 26 -6.07 -8.29 -4.44
N ARG A 27 -7.13 -9.09 -4.61
CA ARG A 27 -7.22 -10.51 -4.24
C ARG A 27 -8.09 -11.27 -5.23
N GLY A 28 -7.92 -12.60 -5.25
CA GLY A 28 -8.70 -13.52 -6.06
C GLY A 28 -8.21 -13.59 -7.51
N ALA A 29 -8.95 -14.33 -8.36
CA ALA A 29 -8.58 -14.58 -9.76
C ALA A 29 -8.46 -13.29 -10.59
N ALA A 30 -9.22 -12.25 -10.23
CA ALA A 30 -9.20 -10.95 -10.89
C ALA A 30 -8.17 -9.96 -10.30
N ALA A 31 -7.27 -10.40 -9.42
CA ALA A 31 -6.28 -9.51 -8.82
C ALA A 31 -5.41 -8.84 -9.91
N HIS A 32 -5.16 -7.54 -9.77
CA HIS A 32 -4.29 -6.80 -10.67
C HIS A 32 -2.87 -7.41 -10.71
N PRO A 33 -2.15 -7.42 -11.86
CA PRO A 33 -0.83 -8.04 -11.97
C PRO A 33 0.19 -7.60 -10.91
N LEU A 34 0.19 -6.30 -10.55
CA LEU A 34 0.98 -5.79 -9.43
C LEU A 34 0.69 -6.57 -8.13
N TYR A 35 -0.57 -6.76 -7.77
CA TYR A 35 -0.95 -7.47 -6.55
C TYR A 35 -0.74 -8.98 -6.66
N GLN A 36 -0.78 -9.57 -7.86
CA GLN A 36 -0.34 -10.95 -8.07
C GLN A 36 1.16 -11.11 -7.76
N PHE A 37 1.99 -10.15 -8.20
CA PHE A 37 3.41 -10.11 -7.88
C PHE A 37 3.65 -9.92 -6.37
N LEU A 38 3.04 -8.91 -5.76
CA LEU A 38 3.19 -8.61 -4.33
C LEU A 38 2.70 -9.77 -3.43
N SER A 39 1.67 -10.50 -3.86
CA SER A 39 1.11 -11.64 -3.13
C SER A 39 2.06 -12.81 -3.01
N LYS A 40 3.11 -12.89 -3.83
CA LYS A 40 4.21 -13.87 -3.66
C LYS A 40 4.98 -13.66 -2.35
N VAL A 41 5.01 -12.43 -1.84
CA VAL A 41 5.66 -12.07 -0.57
C VAL A 41 4.63 -12.05 0.57
N SER A 42 3.49 -11.39 0.37
CA SER A 42 2.42 -11.35 1.36
C SER A 42 1.11 -10.98 0.69
N THR A 43 0.00 -11.61 1.07
CA THR A 43 -1.32 -11.32 0.50
C THR A 43 -2.09 -10.34 1.40
N PRO A 44 -2.77 -9.32 0.84
CA PRO A 44 -3.61 -8.42 1.63
C PRO A 44 -4.72 -9.21 2.35
N ARG A 45 -4.85 -9.01 3.67
CA ARG A 45 -5.92 -9.66 4.46
C ARG A 45 -7.13 -8.75 4.67
N TRP A 46 -6.90 -7.44 4.72
CA TRP A 46 -7.91 -6.40 4.89
C TRP A 46 -7.38 -5.06 4.34
N ASN A 47 -8.21 -4.02 4.43
CA ASN A 47 -7.82 -2.65 4.13
C ASN A 47 -6.59 -2.22 4.96
N PHE A 48 -5.78 -1.33 4.39
CA PHE A 48 -4.52 -0.83 4.99
C PHE A 48 -3.40 -1.88 5.15
N HIS A 49 -3.35 -2.91 4.30
CA HIS A 49 -2.14 -3.70 4.10
C HIS A 49 -1.06 -2.86 3.39
N LYS A 50 0.20 -3.01 3.78
CA LYS A 50 1.30 -2.13 3.35
C LYS A 50 2.47 -2.97 2.85
N TYR A 51 3.10 -2.56 1.75
CA TYR A 51 4.34 -3.15 1.24
C TYR A 51 5.43 -2.10 1.28
N LEU A 52 6.67 -2.54 1.53
CA LEU A 52 7.85 -1.70 1.43
C LEU A 52 8.69 -2.18 0.24
N ILE A 53 8.95 -1.27 -0.68
CA ILE A 53 9.72 -1.51 -1.90
C ILE A 53 11.00 -0.65 -1.83
N ASP A 54 12.16 -1.23 -2.16
CA ASP A 54 13.44 -0.53 -2.20
C ASP A 54 13.63 0.29 -3.51
N ARG A 55 14.79 0.93 -3.69
CA ARG A 55 15.06 1.78 -4.86
C ARG A 55 15.25 0.97 -6.14
N GLU A 56 15.60 -0.30 -6.01
CA GLU A 56 15.82 -1.26 -7.08
C GLU A 56 14.51 -1.96 -7.50
N GLY A 57 13.42 -1.76 -6.76
CA GLY A 57 12.10 -2.30 -7.05
C GLY A 57 11.80 -3.64 -6.37
N HIS A 58 12.63 -4.09 -5.43
CA HIS A 58 12.37 -5.32 -4.67
C HIS A 58 11.42 -5.07 -3.51
N VAL A 59 10.54 -6.05 -3.24
CA VAL A 59 9.65 -6.04 -2.08
C VAL A 59 10.44 -6.53 -0.87
N VAL A 60 10.87 -5.61 -0.01
CA VAL A 60 11.80 -5.90 1.10
C VAL A 60 11.10 -6.09 2.45
N ASP A 61 9.85 -5.65 2.58
CA ASP A 61 9.03 -5.91 3.77
C ASP A 61 7.53 -5.72 3.50
N TYR A 62 6.69 -6.13 4.45
CA TYR A 62 5.25 -5.87 4.45
C TYR A 62 4.71 -5.69 5.87
N PHE A 63 3.59 -4.99 5.98
CA PHE A 63 2.94 -4.71 7.27
C PHE A 63 1.43 -4.91 7.19
N TYR A 64 0.92 -5.69 8.13
CA TYR A 64 -0.50 -5.94 8.25
C TYR A 64 -1.29 -4.68 8.70
N PRO A 65 -2.62 -4.67 8.51
CA PRO A 65 -3.49 -3.54 8.85
C PRO A 65 -3.27 -2.95 10.24
N PHE A 66 -3.13 -3.81 11.25
CA PHE A 66 -2.94 -3.42 12.66
C PHE A 66 -1.58 -2.76 12.96
N THR A 67 -0.62 -2.84 12.03
CA THR A 67 0.65 -2.13 12.17
C THR A 67 0.44 -0.68 11.76
N THR A 68 0.53 0.25 12.72
CA THR A 68 0.37 1.68 12.43
C THR A 68 1.51 2.19 11.54
N PRO A 69 1.23 3.13 10.60
CA PRO A 69 2.24 3.64 9.67
C PRO A 69 3.38 4.38 10.39
N LEU A 70 3.11 4.93 11.58
CA LEU A 70 4.10 5.64 12.40
C LEU A 70 4.81 4.76 13.43
N SER A 71 4.51 3.45 13.46
CA SER A 71 5.18 2.52 14.38
C SER A 71 6.70 2.53 14.17
N SER A 72 7.44 2.33 15.27
CA SER A 72 8.90 2.23 15.22
C SER A 72 9.37 1.13 14.26
N LYS A 73 8.58 0.06 14.10
CA LYS A 73 8.87 -1.03 13.16
C LYS A 73 8.91 -0.52 11.71
N VAL A 74 7.87 0.21 11.28
CA VAL A 74 7.79 0.77 9.92
C VAL A 74 8.88 1.83 9.70
N LYS A 75 9.00 2.79 10.62
CA LYS A 75 10.00 3.87 10.52
C LYS A 75 11.43 3.34 10.41
N LYS A 76 11.83 2.39 11.26
CA LYS A 76 13.17 1.79 11.23
C LYS A 76 13.44 1.04 9.92
N LYS A 77 12.43 0.41 9.32
CA LYS A 77 12.59 -0.29 8.04
C LYS A 77 12.77 0.67 6.88
N ILE A 78 11.99 1.74 6.84
CA ILE A 78 12.13 2.80 5.82
C ILE A 78 13.51 3.48 5.95
N LEU A 79 13.92 3.86 7.17
CA LEU A 79 15.20 4.56 7.40
C LEU A 79 16.43 3.73 6.99
N LYS A 80 16.33 2.40 6.91
CA LYS A 80 17.42 1.54 6.43
C LYS A 80 17.58 1.53 4.91
N LEU A 81 16.61 2.08 4.17
CA LEU A 81 16.59 2.12 2.71
C LEU A 81 16.90 3.52 2.15
N ILE A 82 17.14 4.49 3.02
CA ILE A 82 17.46 5.88 2.65
C ILE A 82 18.97 6.04 2.64
#